data_AF-A0A2D0KP43-F1
#
_entry.id   AF-A0A2D0KP43-F1
#
_cell.length_a   1.000
_cell.length_b   1.000
_cell.length_c   1.000
_cell.angle_alpha   90.00
_cell.angle_beta   90.00
_cell.angle_gamma   90.00
#
_symmetry.space_group_name_H-M   'P 1'
#
loop_
_entity.id
_entity.type
_entity.pdbx_description
1 polymer ?
#
loop_
_entity_poly.entity_id
_entity_poly.type
_entity_poly.pdbx_seq_one_letter_code
_entity_poly.pdbx_strand_id
1 'polypeptide(L)'
;MLKAIIVKYGNKSESEAEQLVLNHPAVYLPRNSSRSLATLSHESEYEWAMAIVYGHGYWQRGIPAYEPEGFDEWEEQHRKDHGLAEFSFDYIDE
;
A
#
# COMPACT_ATOMS: atom_id res chain seq x y z
N MET A 1 -0.90 3.62 -6.16
CA MET A 1 -0.20 2.33 -5.98
C MET A 1 -0.98 1.25 -5.26
N LEU A 2 -1.55 1.47 -4.06
CA LEU A 2 -2.22 0.41 -3.27
C LEU A 2 -3.14 -0.52 -4.08
N LYS A 3 -4.04 0.02 -4.92
CA LYS A 3 -4.93 -0.78 -5.78
C LYS A 3 -4.14 -1.74 -6.69
N ALA A 4 -3.08 -1.26 -7.34
CA ALA A 4 -2.26 -2.07 -8.24
C ALA A 4 -1.49 -3.17 -7.51
N ILE A 5 -0.99 -2.89 -6.31
CA ILE A 5 -0.31 -3.88 -5.46
C ILE A 5 -1.29 -4.96 -5.03
N ILE A 6 -2.52 -4.57 -4.63
CA ILE A 6 -3.58 -5.51 -4.25
C ILE A 6 -3.99 -6.41 -5.43
N VAL A 7 -4.09 -5.85 -6.64
CA VAL A 7 -4.38 -6.65 -7.85
C VAL A 7 -3.26 -7.65 -8.13
N LYS A 8 -2.01 -7.19 -8.10
CA LYS A 8 -0.85 -8.02 -8.44
C LYS A 8 -0.53 -9.10 -7.39
N TYR A 9 -0.57 -8.75 -6.11
CA TYR A 9 -0.09 -9.61 -5.01
C TYR A 9 -1.20 -10.10 -4.08
N GLY A 10 -2.34 -9.40 -4.02
CA GLY A 10 -3.51 -9.81 -3.22
C GLY A 10 -4.50 -10.73 -3.96
N ASN A 11 -4.23 -11.04 -5.23
CA ASN A 11 -5.08 -11.86 -6.11
C ASN A 11 -6.55 -11.37 -6.12
N LYS A 12 -6.73 -10.06 -6.26
CA LYS A 12 -8.04 -9.39 -6.34
C LYS A 12 -8.25 -8.78 -7.71
N SER A 13 -9.51 -8.67 -8.13
CA SER A 13 -9.86 -7.85 -9.28
C SER A 13 -9.64 -6.36 -8.98
N GLU A 14 -9.53 -5.53 -10.02
CA GLU A 14 -9.41 -4.07 -9.85
C GLU A 14 -10.60 -3.47 -9.07
N SER A 15 -11.82 -3.96 -9.33
CA SER A 15 -13.03 -3.52 -8.62
C SER A 15 -12.98 -3.87 -7.13
N GLU A 16 -12.55 -5.10 -6.79
CA GLU A 16 -12.36 -5.49 -5.39
C GLU A 16 -11.25 -4.68 -4.72
N ALA A 17 -10.13 -4.45 -5.41
CA ALA A 17 -9.03 -3.65 -4.89
C ALA A 17 -9.47 -2.22 -4.58
N GLU A 18 -10.27 -1.63 -5.47
CA GLU A 18 -10.85 -0.30 -5.26
C GLU A 18 -11.79 -0.25 -4.06
N GLN A 19 -12.70 -1.22 -3.95
CA GLN A 19 -13.60 -1.31 -2.79
C GLN A 19 -12.85 -1.51 -1.48
N LEU A 20 -11.81 -2.37 -1.46
CA LEU A 20 -11.02 -2.63 -0.27
C LEU A 20 -10.27 -1.39 0.20
N VAL A 21 -9.63 -0.66 -0.72
CA VAL A 21 -8.90 0.57 -0.37
C VAL A 21 -9.87 1.64 0.11
N LEU A 22 -10.96 1.91 -0.62
CA LEU A 22 -11.90 2.98 -0.27
C LEU A 22 -12.63 2.72 1.06
N ASN A 23 -12.89 1.46 1.39
CA ASN A 23 -13.56 1.08 2.64
C ASN A 23 -12.61 0.86 3.81
N HIS A 24 -11.29 1.00 3.63
CA HIS A 24 -10.34 0.79 4.72
C HIS A 24 -10.29 2.00 5.67
N PRO A 25 -10.44 1.81 7.00
CA PRO A 25 -10.42 2.90 7.97
C PRO A 25 -9.23 3.85 7.85
N ALA A 26 -8.04 3.35 7.51
CA ALA A 26 -6.86 4.19 7.33
C ALA A 26 -7.00 5.24 6.21
N VAL A 27 -7.90 5.05 5.24
CA VAL A 27 -8.10 5.95 4.11
C VAL A 27 -9.02 7.13 4.45
N TYR A 28 -10.00 6.94 5.34
CA TYR A 28 -10.99 7.98 5.68
C TYR A 28 -10.88 8.49 7.13
N LEU A 29 -10.12 7.82 8.00
CA LEU A 29 -9.91 8.31 9.36
C LEU A 29 -9.09 9.60 9.33
N PRO A 30 -9.51 10.65 10.05
CA PRO A 30 -8.81 11.91 10.04
C PRO A 30 -7.44 11.73 10.69
N ARG A 31 -6.38 12.11 9.95
CA ARG A 31 -4.96 11.99 10.33
C ARG A 31 -4.60 13.02 11.41
N ASN A 32 -5.27 12.94 12.55
CA ASN A 32 -5.23 13.97 13.59
C ASN A 32 -4.26 13.62 14.72
N SER A 33 -3.53 12.51 14.63
CA SER A 33 -2.54 12.12 15.63
C SER A 33 -1.19 11.83 14.99
N SER A 34 -0.12 12.31 15.61
CA SER A 34 1.26 12.01 15.25
C SER A 34 1.53 10.51 15.22
N ARG A 35 0.82 9.74 16.06
CA ARG A 35 0.89 8.28 16.08
C ARG A 35 0.33 7.64 14.80
N SER A 36 -0.78 8.15 14.28
CA SER A 36 -1.38 7.68 13.02
C SER A 36 -0.47 7.98 11.83
N LEU A 37 0.19 9.14 11.82
CA LEU A 37 1.17 9.51 10.80
C LEU A 37 2.43 8.65 10.89
N ALA A 38 2.96 8.42 12.10
CA ALA A 38 4.14 7.60 12.32
C ALA A 38 3.93 6.12 11.91
N THR A 39 2.74 5.58 12.11
CA THR A 39 2.38 4.23 11.64
C THR A 39 2.24 4.18 10.12
N LEU A 40 1.68 5.22 9.50
CA LEU A 40 1.59 5.33 8.04
C LEU A 40 2.96 5.48 7.36
N SER A 41 3.92 6.11 8.04
CA SER A 41 5.26 6.36 7.49
C SER A 41 6.26 5.22 7.73
N HIS A 42 5.95 4.27 8.61
CA HIS A 42 6.87 3.17 8.94
C HIS A 42 6.70 1.95 8.03
N GLU A 43 5.51 1.74 7.48
CA GLU A 43 5.19 0.58 6.63
C GLU A 43 5.21 0.99 5.15
N SER A 44 5.79 0.11 4.33
CA SER A 44 5.80 0.22 2.86
C SER A 44 4.39 0.17 2.28
N GLU A 45 4.24 0.63 1.04
CA GLU A 45 2.96 0.48 0.33
C GLU A 45 2.56 -0.98 0.13
N TYR A 46 3.54 -1.88 0.03
CA TYR A 46 3.32 -3.32 -0.03
C TYR A 46 2.69 -3.85 1.26
N GLU A 47 3.27 -3.52 2.41
CA GLU A 47 2.76 -3.93 3.72
C GLU A 47 1.33 -3.40 3.95
N TRP A 48 1.09 -2.14 3.59
CA TRP A 48 -0.26 -1.56 3.65
C TRP A 48 -1.25 -2.30 2.74
N ALA A 49 -0.87 -2.60 1.50
CA ALA A 49 -1.73 -3.33 0.57
C ALA A 49 -2.07 -4.73 1.10
N MET A 50 -1.09 -5.46 1.64
CA MET A 50 -1.31 -6.79 2.21
C MET A 50 -2.15 -6.73 3.49
N ALA A 51 -1.94 -5.73 4.34
CA ALA A 51 -2.75 -5.51 5.54
C ALA A 51 -4.21 -5.17 5.19
N ILE A 52 -4.46 -4.39 4.14
CA ILE A 52 -5.81 -4.09 3.66
C ILE A 52 -6.54 -5.35 3.20
N VAL A 53 -5.84 -6.26 2.51
CA VAL A 53 -6.45 -7.47 1.93
C VAL A 53 -6.65 -8.56 2.98
N TYR A 54 -5.65 -8.80 3.82
CA TYR A 54 -5.59 -9.98 4.68
C TYR A 54 -5.75 -9.67 6.17
N GLY A 55 -5.73 -8.39 6.53
CA GLY A 55 -5.70 -7.91 7.91
C GLY A 55 -4.28 -7.85 8.47
N HIS A 56 -4.13 -7.14 9.60
CA HIS A 56 -2.86 -7.06 10.32
C HIS A 56 -2.39 -8.45 10.77
N GLY A 57 -1.07 -8.69 10.71
CA GLY A 57 -0.49 -10.00 11.01
C GLY A 57 -0.62 -11.03 9.88
N TYR A 58 -0.90 -10.61 8.64
CA TYR A 58 -1.07 -11.50 7.49
C TYR A 58 0.11 -12.45 7.28
N TRP A 59 1.33 -12.05 7.69
CA TRP A 59 2.52 -12.87 7.59
C TRP A 59 2.46 -14.15 8.42
N GLN A 60 1.66 -14.18 9.49
CA GLN A 60 1.42 -15.38 10.28
C GLN A 60 0.63 -16.44 9.50
N ARG A 61 0.00 -16.07 8.39
CA ARG A 61 -0.77 -16.95 7.50
C ARG A 61 0.04 -17.43 6.29
N GLY A 62 1.35 -17.19 6.29
CA GLY A 62 2.25 -17.61 5.21
C GLY A 62 2.31 -16.66 4.00
N ILE A 63 1.74 -15.45 4.13
CA ILE A 63 1.85 -14.41 3.12
C ILE A 63 3.19 -13.66 3.34
N PRO A 64 3.98 -13.34 2.30
CA PRO A 64 5.27 -12.67 2.47
C PRO A 64 5.11 -11.33 3.19
N ALA A 65 5.84 -11.14 4.30
CA ALA A 65 5.84 -9.88 5.04
C ALA A 65 6.48 -8.75 4.25
N TYR A 66 7.51 -9.09 3.47
CA TYR A 66 8.33 -8.16 2.70
C TYR A 66 8.00 -8.21 1.22
N GLU A 67 8.40 -7.15 0.53
CA GLU A 67 8.31 -7.00 -0.92
C GLU A 67 8.98 -8.20 -1.63
N PRO A 68 8.28 -8.85 -2.57
CA PRO A 68 8.87 -9.92 -3.37
C PRO A 68 10.00 -9.42 -4.27
N GLU A 69 10.86 -10.33 -4.72
CA GLU A 69 11.90 -10.01 -5.71
C GLU A 69 11.30 -9.35 -6.97
N GLY A 70 11.91 -8.25 -7.43
CA GLY A 70 11.43 -7.46 -8.57
C GLY A 70 10.22 -6.57 -8.27
N PHE A 71 9.87 -6.36 -7.00
CA PHE A 71 8.82 -5.41 -6.62
C PHE A 71 9.19 -3.98 -7.05
N ASP A 72 10.37 -3.48 -6.68
CA ASP A 72 10.82 -2.11 -6.97
C ASP A 72 10.81 -1.80 -8.46
N GLU A 73 11.36 -2.72 -9.27
CA GLU A 73 11.42 -2.58 -10.74
C GLU A 73 10.00 -2.51 -11.34
N TRP A 74 9.10 -3.36 -10.84
CA TRP A 74 7.71 -3.33 -11.27
C TRP A 74 6.98 -2.07 -10.81
N GLU A 75 7.21 -1.63 -9.57
CA GLU A 75 6.59 -0.44 -8.99
C GLU A 75 6.99 0.80 -9.79
N GLU A 76 8.29 0.97 -10.05
CA GLU A 76 8.84 2.05 -10.85
C GLU A 76 8.22 2.06 -12.26
N GLN A 77 8.16 0.90 -12.92
CA GLN A 77 7.55 0.79 -14.24
C GLN A 77 6.05 1.12 -14.21
N HIS A 78 5.31 0.62 -13.22
CA HIS A 78 3.89 0.87 -13.09
C HIS A 78 3.59 2.35 -12.85
N ARG A 79 4.39 3.03 -12.03
CA ARG A 79 4.28 4.48 -11.80
C ARG A 79 4.50 5.26 -13.09
N LYS A 80 5.52 4.92 -13.88
CA LYS A 80 5.79 5.54 -15.19
C LYS A 80 4.64 5.33 -16.17
N ASP A 81 4.13 4.09 -16.27
CA ASP A 81 3.06 3.73 -17.22
C ASP A 81 1.74 4.47 -16.92
N HIS A 82 1.49 4.82 -15.67
CA HIS A 82 0.25 5.45 -15.22
C HIS A 82 0.41 6.94 -14.89
N GLY A 83 1.58 7.54 -15.16
CA GLY A 83 1.86 8.94 -14.88
C GLY A 83 1.74 9.31 -13.39
N LEU A 84 2.09 8.39 -12.50
CA LEU A 84 2.08 8.61 -11.05
C LEU A 84 3.36 9.34 -10.60
N ALA A 85 3.29 10.00 -9.45
CA ALA A 85 4.48 10.56 -8.80
C ALA A 85 5.49 9.46 -8.44
N GLU A 86 6.78 9.81 -8.51
CA GLU A 86 7.89 8.92 -8.18
C GLU A 86 7.80 8.42 -6.74
N PHE A 87 7.43 9.31 -5.81
CA PHE A 87 7.20 8.99 -4.41
C PHE A 87 5.75 9.29 -4.01
N SER A 88 5.26 8.56 -3.02
CA SER A 88 3.92 8.78 -2.44
C SER A 88 3.90 9.81 -1.31
N PHE A 89 5.06 10.35 -0.95
CA PHE A 89 5.21 11.38 0.06
C PHE A 89 6.03 12.54 -0.49
N ASP A 90 5.60 13.76 -0.19
CA ASP A 90 6.39 14.96 -0.39
C ASP A 90 7.23 15.20 0.87
N TYR A 91 8.55 15.24 0.71
CA TYR A 91 9.43 15.68 1.79
C TYR A 91 9.35 17.20 1.88
N ILE A 92 9.03 17.70 3.08
CA ILE A 92 9.12 19.13 3.38
C ILE A 92 10.43 19.33 4.13
N ASP A 93 11.41 19.93 3.46
CA ASP A 93 12.64 20.37 4.12
C ASP A 93 12.33 21.66 4.91
N GLU A 94 12.57 21.66 6.22
CA GLU A 94 12.49 22.85 7.11
C GLU A 94 13.68 23.80 6.94
#